data_AF-A0A250XJS9-F1
#
_entry.id   AF-A0A250XJS9-F1
#
_cell.length_a   1.000
_cell.length_b   1.000
_cell.length_c   1.000
_cell.angle_alpha   90.00
_cell.angle_beta   90.00
_cell.angle_gamma   90.00
#
_symmetry.space_group_name_H-M   'P 1'
#
loop_
_entity.id
_entity.type
_entity.pdbx_description
1 polymer ?
#
loop_
_entity_poly.entity_id
_entity_poly.type
_entity_poly.pdbx_seq_one_letter_code
_entity_poly.pdbx_strand_id
1 'polypeptide(L)'
;MMDSRANTPLKSSDYASSHDDIFGVQRNWFTALYKQLNYMNNTGMVQGSFKGRQREVFESVEKEFEVLYERYFMGSDLKGVEHRAVLMVCLAVATHKVLSEEIGDPNVVREIIRTNQGSMMMAFLLPVHRFKIWLLRYLLAEDPFKQAVGFLPALQADMGGLCEAEVVRGPLRSTTQQEDKGSSSTTTTESHENLDDTASSSSSEPSVSSPSTSSSQSTGLSTPNSNIPQINSSASSTYYNSSNHGGSSDTSKGSQKQAGSQENEVSLVVTKCKYHEILTREDTPSLLSEFCCQHGMTWMKDFQRHGVEVGFERSRSWEDDCCVLRVAKRM
;
A
#
# COMPACT_ATOMS: atom_id res chain seq x y z
N MET A 1 23.57 25.57 -29.11
CA MET A 1 22.98 26.32 -27.98
C MET A 1 22.32 25.29 -27.09
N MET A 2 22.91 24.97 -25.95
CA MET A 2 22.27 24.06 -24.98
C MET A 2 21.12 24.80 -24.31
N ASP A 3 19.93 24.20 -24.30
CA ASP A 3 18.73 24.77 -23.72
C ASP A 3 18.95 25.13 -22.25
N SER A 4 19.06 26.43 -21.96
CA SER A 4 19.20 26.96 -20.61
C SER A 4 17.95 26.71 -19.73
N ARG A 5 16.95 26.01 -20.26
CA ARG A 5 15.76 25.54 -19.54
C ARG A 5 15.98 24.23 -18.77
N ALA A 6 17.05 23.49 -19.03
CA ALA A 6 17.30 22.20 -18.36
C ALA A 6 17.57 22.32 -16.86
N ASN A 7 17.97 23.51 -16.38
CA ASN A 7 18.32 23.73 -14.96
C ASN A 7 17.29 24.56 -14.18
N THR A 8 16.16 24.96 -14.77
CA THR A 8 15.13 25.67 -14.01
C THR A 8 14.39 24.66 -13.15
N PRO A 9 14.40 24.79 -11.80
CA PRO A 9 13.67 23.88 -10.95
C PRO A 9 12.18 23.92 -11.32
N LEU A 10 11.57 22.77 -11.60
CA LEU A 10 10.13 22.68 -11.77
C LEU A 10 9.48 23.20 -10.49
N LYS A 11 8.58 24.18 -10.62
CA LYS A 11 7.87 24.73 -9.46
C LYS A 11 6.78 23.75 -9.09
N SER A 12 6.67 23.40 -7.81
CA SER A 12 5.62 22.49 -7.31
C SER A 12 4.19 22.97 -7.60
N SER A 13 4.02 24.25 -7.95
CA SER A 13 2.76 24.84 -8.41
C SER A 13 2.27 24.29 -9.74
N ASP A 14 3.18 23.76 -10.56
CA ASP A 14 2.87 23.37 -11.94
C ASP A 14 2.20 21.99 -12.00
N TYR A 15 2.19 21.26 -10.87
CA TYR A 15 1.59 19.93 -10.71
C TYR A 15 0.15 19.95 -10.16
N ALA A 16 -0.55 21.08 -10.33
CA ALA A 16 -1.86 21.30 -9.74
C ALA A 16 -3.04 20.74 -10.56
N SER A 17 -2.81 19.99 -11.66
CA SER A 17 -3.87 19.78 -12.67
C SER A 17 -4.64 18.46 -12.64
N SER A 18 -4.33 17.52 -11.75
CA SER A 18 -5.21 16.36 -11.57
C SER A 18 -6.42 16.79 -10.76
N HIS A 19 -7.58 16.90 -11.42
CA HIS A 19 -8.89 17.13 -10.80
C HIS A 19 -9.21 16.06 -9.72
N ASP A 20 -8.45 14.97 -9.70
CA ASP A 20 -8.65 13.80 -8.85
C ASP A 20 -7.72 13.77 -7.62
N ASP A 21 -6.79 14.73 -7.45
CA ASP A 21 -5.94 14.83 -6.25
C ASP A 21 -6.65 15.53 -5.07
N ILE A 22 -7.86 15.06 -4.75
CA ILE A 22 -8.71 15.61 -3.68
C ILE A 22 -7.99 15.59 -2.33
N PHE A 23 -7.12 14.59 -2.12
CA PHE A 23 -6.39 14.39 -0.87
C PHE A 23 -5.00 15.01 -0.84
N GLY A 24 -4.54 15.64 -1.94
CA GLY A 24 -3.18 16.16 -2.06
C GLY A 24 -2.09 15.08 -2.01
N VAL A 25 -2.46 13.81 -2.15
CA VAL A 25 -1.58 12.65 -2.02
C VAL A 25 -0.56 12.64 -3.15
N GLN A 26 -1.05 12.81 -4.38
CA GLN A 26 -0.22 12.82 -5.58
C GLN A 26 0.77 14.00 -5.53
N ARG A 27 0.26 15.20 -5.25
CA ARG A 27 1.09 16.41 -5.13
C ARG A 27 2.17 16.28 -4.05
N ASN A 28 1.81 15.76 -2.87
CA ASN A 28 2.75 15.60 -1.77
C ASN A 28 3.83 14.56 -2.12
N TRP A 29 3.45 13.44 -2.73
CA TRP A 29 4.38 12.40 -3.16
C TRP A 29 5.39 12.92 -4.17
N PHE A 30 4.92 13.55 -5.26
CA PHE A 30 5.80 14.07 -6.31
C PHE A 30 6.68 15.22 -5.81
N THR A 31 6.16 16.10 -4.97
CA THR A 31 6.97 17.16 -4.35
C THR A 31 8.10 16.59 -3.49
N ALA A 32 7.81 15.54 -2.71
CA ALA A 32 8.81 14.87 -1.87
C ALA A 32 9.84 14.12 -2.73
N LEU A 33 9.38 13.36 -3.71
CA LEU A 33 10.22 12.63 -4.66
C LEU A 33 11.18 13.58 -5.38
N TYR A 34 10.68 14.67 -5.96
CA TYR A 34 11.51 15.65 -6.66
C TYR A 34 12.61 16.24 -5.76
N LYS A 35 12.29 16.55 -4.50
CA LYS A 35 13.29 17.03 -3.52
C LYS A 35 14.36 15.97 -3.24
N GLN A 36 13.98 14.71 -3.09
CA GLN A 36 14.91 13.61 -2.87
C GLN A 36 15.81 13.36 -4.08
N LEU A 37 15.26 13.34 -5.29
CA LEU A 37 16.03 13.18 -6.53
C LEU A 37 17.09 14.29 -6.68
N ASN A 38 16.73 15.55 -6.38
CA ASN A 38 17.68 16.65 -6.38
C ASN A 38 18.75 16.52 -5.29
N TYR A 39 18.35 16.11 -4.08
CA TYR A 39 19.29 15.88 -2.99
C TYR A 39 20.32 14.80 -3.36
N MET A 40 19.88 13.67 -3.91
CA MET A 40 20.76 12.58 -4.34
C MET A 40 21.74 13.03 -5.43
N ASN A 41 21.28 13.82 -6.41
CA ASN A 41 22.15 14.35 -7.44
C ASN A 41 23.21 15.31 -6.88
N ASN A 42 22.82 16.19 -5.97
CA ASN A 42 23.72 17.19 -5.39
C ASN A 42 24.75 16.58 -4.43
N THR A 43 24.40 15.48 -3.74
CA THR A 43 25.30 14.78 -2.81
C THR A 43 26.18 13.75 -3.49
N GLY A 44 25.89 13.37 -4.74
CA GLY A 44 26.61 12.31 -5.43
C GLY A 44 26.34 10.91 -4.84
N MET A 45 25.23 10.74 -4.11
CA MET A 45 24.83 9.44 -3.55
C MET A 45 24.56 8.39 -4.64
N VAL A 46 24.19 8.82 -5.85
CA VAL A 46 23.94 7.93 -6.98
C VAL A 46 25.02 8.13 -8.03
N GLN A 47 25.64 7.04 -8.47
CA GLN A 47 26.71 7.05 -9.46
C GLN A 47 26.18 6.96 -10.90
N GLY A 48 27.01 7.36 -11.87
CA GLY A 48 26.81 7.01 -13.28
C GLY A 48 25.64 7.73 -13.98
N SER A 49 24.66 6.94 -14.41
CA SER A 49 23.59 7.30 -15.38
C SER A 49 22.59 8.32 -14.86
N PHE A 50 22.38 8.41 -13.54
CA PHE A 50 21.37 9.29 -12.95
C PHE A 50 21.78 10.78 -12.96
N LYS A 51 23.08 11.07 -13.04
CA LYS A 51 23.59 12.43 -12.87
C LYS A 51 23.09 13.35 -13.98
N GLY A 52 22.47 14.46 -13.59
CA GLY A 52 21.84 15.43 -14.49
C GLY A 52 20.51 14.99 -15.14
N ARG A 53 20.00 13.78 -14.87
CA ARG A 53 18.74 13.25 -15.45
C ARG A 53 17.55 13.28 -14.48
N GLN A 54 17.61 14.01 -13.37
CA GLN A 54 16.56 13.98 -12.33
C GLN A 54 15.18 14.31 -12.89
N ARG A 55 15.11 15.28 -13.81
CA ARG A 55 13.87 15.68 -14.45
C ARG A 55 13.30 14.59 -15.34
N GLU A 56 14.14 13.97 -16.17
CA GLU A 56 13.71 12.87 -17.06
C GLU A 56 13.22 11.67 -16.25
N VAL A 57 13.94 11.32 -15.17
CA VAL A 57 13.56 10.23 -14.27
C VAL A 57 12.24 10.56 -13.57
N PHE A 58 12.07 11.79 -13.09
CA PHE A 58 10.84 12.24 -12.47
C PHE A 58 9.65 12.18 -13.44
N GLU A 59 9.78 12.73 -14.65
CA GLU A 59 8.76 12.65 -15.71
C GLU A 59 8.46 11.18 -16.11
N SER A 60 9.44 10.28 -15.99
CA SER A 60 9.23 8.84 -16.23
C SER A 60 8.40 8.18 -15.12
N VAL A 61 8.61 8.55 -13.85
CA VAL A 61 7.76 8.09 -12.72
C VAL A 61 6.33 8.57 -12.91
N GLU A 62 6.13 9.80 -13.38
CA GLU A 62 4.80 10.35 -13.64
C GLU A 62 4.05 9.58 -14.72
N LYS A 63 4.71 9.33 -15.85
CA LYS A 63 4.12 8.53 -16.94
C LYS A 63 3.78 7.12 -16.49
N GLU A 64 4.66 6.46 -15.73
CA GLU A 64 4.37 5.13 -15.20
C GLU A 64 3.20 5.17 -14.21
N PHE A 65 3.10 6.22 -13.39
CA PHE A 65 1.96 6.41 -12.50
C PHE A 65 0.65 6.60 -13.27
N GLU A 66 0.63 7.38 -14.35
CA GLU A 66 -0.57 7.57 -15.19
C GLU A 66 -1.08 6.24 -15.73
N VAL A 67 -0.19 5.38 -16.23
CA VAL A 67 -0.54 4.03 -16.71
C VAL A 67 -1.17 3.17 -15.60
N LEU A 68 -0.62 3.23 -14.39
CA LEU A 68 -1.16 2.50 -13.23
C LEU A 68 -2.49 3.10 -12.75
N TYR A 69 -2.63 4.42 -12.82
CA TYR A 69 -3.86 5.13 -12.48
C TYR A 69 -5.00 4.72 -13.41
N GLU A 70 -4.79 4.74 -14.73
CA GLU A 70 -5.78 4.27 -15.68
C GLU A 70 -6.17 2.81 -15.44
N ARG A 71 -5.19 1.95 -15.12
CA ARG A 71 -5.42 0.50 -14.93
C ARG A 71 -6.20 0.15 -13.67
N TYR A 72 -5.87 0.79 -12.54
CA TYR A 72 -6.37 0.39 -11.22
C TYR A 72 -7.42 1.35 -10.66
N PHE A 73 -7.47 2.57 -11.18
CA PHE A 73 -8.26 3.64 -10.60
C PHE A 73 -9.42 4.07 -11.51
N MET A 74 -9.18 4.25 -12.81
CA MET A 74 -10.27 4.64 -13.72
C MET A 74 -11.37 3.57 -13.79
N GLY A 75 -12.61 4.00 -13.53
CA GLY A 75 -13.78 3.11 -13.51
C GLY A 75 -13.96 2.31 -12.22
N SER A 76 -13.12 2.53 -11.21
CA SER A 76 -13.30 1.93 -9.88
C SER A 76 -14.20 2.82 -8.99
N ASP A 77 -15.06 2.21 -8.17
CA ASP A 77 -15.93 2.91 -7.23
C ASP A 77 -15.24 3.25 -5.88
N LEU A 78 -13.91 3.40 -5.89
CA LEU A 78 -13.10 3.60 -4.69
C LEU A 78 -13.38 4.98 -4.07
N LYS A 79 -13.59 5.02 -2.74
CA LYS A 79 -13.87 6.27 -2.01
C LYS A 79 -13.02 6.38 -0.74
N GLY A 80 -12.74 7.61 -0.33
CA GLY A 80 -12.11 7.92 0.96
C GLY A 80 -10.76 7.24 1.15
N VAL A 81 -10.68 6.36 2.16
CA VAL A 81 -9.44 5.67 2.56
C VAL A 81 -8.94 4.71 1.48
N GLU A 82 -9.84 3.98 0.82
CA GLU A 82 -9.50 3.00 -0.21
C GLU A 82 -8.87 3.68 -1.44
N HIS A 83 -9.51 4.78 -1.88
CA HIS A 83 -9.01 5.64 -2.94
C HIS A 83 -7.60 6.13 -2.65
N ARG A 84 -7.38 6.68 -1.45
CA ARG A 84 -6.06 7.16 -1.02
C ARG A 84 -5.03 6.03 -1.00
N ALA A 85 -5.40 4.86 -0.47
CA ALA A 85 -4.50 3.73 -0.35
C ALA A 85 -4.08 3.15 -1.70
N VAL A 86 -5.01 2.98 -2.65
CA VAL A 86 -4.68 2.51 -4.01
C VAL A 86 -3.78 3.51 -4.72
N LEU A 87 -4.06 4.82 -4.62
CA LEU A 87 -3.18 5.86 -5.14
C LEU A 87 -1.74 5.75 -4.60
N MET A 88 -1.60 5.59 -3.29
CA MET A 88 -0.29 5.48 -2.65
C MET A 88 0.49 4.26 -3.14
N VAL A 89 -0.19 3.13 -3.38
CA VAL A 89 0.44 1.92 -3.93
C VAL A 89 0.88 2.15 -5.36
N CYS A 90 0.02 2.70 -6.23
CA CYS A 90 0.39 3.00 -7.61
C CYS A 90 1.60 3.94 -7.69
N LEU A 91 1.64 4.99 -6.86
CA LEU A 91 2.78 5.91 -6.77
C LEU A 91 4.06 5.19 -6.37
N ALA A 92 4.00 4.28 -5.39
CA ALA A 92 5.17 3.52 -4.98
C ALA A 92 5.62 2.49 -6.02
N VAL A 93 4.69 1.83 -6.71
CA VAL A 93 5.03 0.91 -7.81
C VAL A 93 5.71 1.68 -8.95
N ALA A 94 5.15 2.81 -9.37
CA ALA A 94 5.75 3.67 -10.40
C ALA A 94 7.15 4.14 -9.99
N THR A 95 7.29 4.61 -8.75
CA THR A 95 8.58 5.04 -8.19
C THR A 95 9.56 3.87 -8.15
N HIS A 96 9.11 2.68 -7.74
CA HIS A 96 9.95 1.50 -7.64
C HIS A 96 10.48 1.07 -9.00
N LYS A 97 9.61 0.92 -10.00
CA LYS A 97 10.00 0.45 -11.35
C LYS A 97 11.06 1.37 -11.96
N VAL A 98 10.76 2.66 -12.05
CA VAL A 98 11.63 3.64 -12.71
C VAL A 98 12.94 3.81 -11.93
N LEU A 99 12.89 3.95 -10.61
CA LEU A 99 14.12 4.15 -9.84
C LEU A 99 14.97 2.88 -9.69
N SER A 100 14.37 1.69 -9.76
CA SER A 100 15.16 0.44 -9.75
C SER A 100 16.02 0.33 -11.01
N GLU A 101 15.49 0.74 -12.17
CA GLU A 101 16.25 0.79 -13.42
C GLU A 101 17.35 1.87 -13.40
N GLU A 102 17.04 3.05 -12.85
CA GLU A 102 17.95 4.21 -12.90
C GLU A 102 19.02 4.20 -11.79
N ILE A 103 18.71 3.69 -10.59
CA ILE A 103 19.61 3.68 -9.42
C ILE A 103 20.29 2.32 -9.24
N GLY A 104 19.58 1.22 -9.52
CA GLY A 104 20.08 -0.16 -9.36
C GLY A 104 20.14 -0.67 -7.91
N ASP A 105 20.16 0.20 -6.89
CA ASP A 105 20.14 -0.22 -5.48
C ASP A 105 18.70 -0.29 -4.93
N PRO A 106 18.15 -1.49 -4.70
CA PRO A 106 16.78 -1.67 -4.22
C PRO A 106 16.57 -1.15 -2.79
N ASN A 107 17.63 -0.98 -1.99
CA ASN A 107 17.51 -0.44 -0.64
C ASN A 107 17.29 1.07 -0.66
N VAL A 108 18.01 1.79 -1.52
CA VAL A 108 17.83 3.23 -1.72
C VAL A 108 16.44 3.52 -2.26
N VAL A 109 15.97 2.75 -3.25
CA VAL A 109 14.62 2.89 -3.81
C VAL A 109 13.55 2.68 -2.73
N ARG A 110 13.68 1.64 -1.91
CA ARG A 110 12.75 1.41 -0.79
C ARG A 110 12.81 2.52 0.25
N GLU A 111 13.97 3.08 0.54
CA GLU A 111 14.11 4.22 1.46
C GLU A 111 13.36 5.46 0.96
N ILE A 112 13.47 5.75 -0.34
CA ILE A 112 12.75 6.85 -1.00
C ILE A 112 11.24 6.67 -0.87
N ILE A 113 10.74 5.48 -1.21
CA ILE A 113 9.32 5.12 -1.11
C ILE A 113 8.82 5.27 0.33
N ARG A 114 9.55 4.69 1.28
CA ARG A 114 9.23 4.75 2.70
C ARG A 114 9.23 6.19 3.22
N THR A 115 10.20 7.00 2.81
CA THR A 115 10.23 8.42 3.16
C THR A 115 9.03 9.19 2.58
N ASN A 116 8.62 8.89 1.34
CA ASN A 116 7.46 9.52 0.69
C ASN A 116 6.11 9.09 1.26
N GLN A 117 6.01 7.87 1.78
CA GLN A 117 4.86 7.45 2.59
C GLN A 117 4.70 8.23 3.90
N GLY A 118 5.71 9.03 4.26
CA GLY A 118 5.75 9.73 5.53
C GLY A 118 6.31 8.86 6.64
N SER A 119 7.09 7.81 6.36
CA SER A 119 7.70 6.98 7.40
C SER A 119 8.70 7.71 8.29
N MET A 120 9.15 8.92 7.91
CA MET A 120 9.80 9.81 8.87
C MET A 120 8.90 10.08 10.08
N MET A 121 7.58 10.26 9.88
CA MET A 121 6.62 10.35 10.98
C MET A 121 6.56 9.05 11.78
N MET A 122 6.67 7.88 11.14
CA MET A 122 6.69 6.59 11.85
C MET A 122 7.88 6.47 12.80
N ALA A 123 9.05 6.99 12.41
CA ALA A 123 10.23 7.05 13.29
C ALA A 123 9.98 7.89 14.56
N PHE A 124 9.14 8.93 14.47
CA PHE A 124 8.72 9.73 15.64
C PHE A 124 7.55 9.10 16.41
N LEU A 125 6.60 8.47 15.72
CA LEU A 125 5.42 7.87 16.34
C LEU A 125 5.72 6.55 17.04
N LEU A 126 6.71 5.78 16.60
CA LEU A 126 7.10 4.52 17.24
C LEU A 126 7.56 4.73 18.70
N PRO A 127 8.46 5.67 19.03
CA PRO A 127 8.77 6.02 20.42
C PRO A 127 7.54 6.42 21.24
N VAL A 128 6.62 7.19 20.67
CA VAL A 128 5.37 7.60 21.34
C VAL A 128 4.47 6.39 21.60
N HIS A 129 4.36 5.48 20.63
CA HIS A 129 3.62 4.22 20.76
C HIS A 129 4.20 3.34 21.86
N ARG A 130 5.53 3.16 21.89
CA ARG A 130 6.24 2.43 22.95
C ARG A 130 6.01 3.05 24.31
N PHE A 131 6.09 4.39 24.40
CA PHE A 131 5.82 5.10 25.63
C PHE A 131 4.37 4.91 26.09
N LYS A 132 3.39 4.94 25.18
CA LYS A 132 1.99 4.64 25.47
C LYS A 132 1.81 3.21 26.01
N ILE A 133 2.37 2.20 25.35
CA ILE A 133 2.29 0.80 25.83
C ILE A 133 2.89 0.68 27.22
N TRP A 134 4.07 1.29 27.43
CA TRP A 134 4.71 1.35 28.73
C TRP A 134 3.80 2.01 29.76
N LEU A 135 3.20 3.17 29.46
CA LEU A 135 2.31 3.90 30.35
C LEU A 135 1.10 3.05 30.76
N LEU A 136 0.41 2.45 29.78
CA LEU A 136 -0.77 1.62 30.02
C LEU A 136 -0.43 0.38 30.85
N ARG A 137 0.71 -0.26 30.58
CA ARG A 137 1.17 -1.42 31.34
C ARG A 137 1.52 -1.06 32.78
N TYR A 138 2.32 -0.01 32.99
CA TYR A 138 2.88 0.27 34.32
C TYR A 138 1.96 1.11 35.20
N LEU A 139 1.20 2.05 34.64
CA LEU A 139 0.27 2.88 35.42
C LEU A 139 -1.11 2.26 35.55
N LEU A 140 -1.62 1.61 34.50
CA LEU A 140 -2.98 1.08 34.48
C LEU A 140 -3.05 -0.45 34.67
N ALA A 141 -1.90 -1.12 34.80
CA ALA A 141 -1.79 -2.57 34.95
C ALA A 141 -2.56 -3.36 33.88
N GLU A 142 -2.67 -2.79 32.67
CA GLU A 142 -3.43 -3.40 31.58
C GLU A 142 -2.64 -4.56 30.96
N ASP A 143 -3.35 -5.64 30.62
CA ASP A 143 -2.78 -6.84 30.01
C ASP A 143 -2.29 -6.52 28.58
N PRO A 144 -0.98 -6.63 28.27
CA PRO A 144 -0.44 -6.32 26.95
C PRO A 144 -1.06 -7.20 25.84
N PHE A 145 -1.50 -8.42 26.18
CA PHE A 145 -2.20 -9.27 25.23
C PHE A 145 -3.55 -8.66 24.84
N LYS A 146 -4.31 -8.12 25.80
CA LYS A 146 -5.59 -7.47 25.52
C LYS A 146 -5.41 -6.23 24.64
N GLN A 147 -4.33 -5.47 24.88
CA GLN A 147 -3.99 -4.32 24.02
C GLN A 147 -3.64 -4.75 22.60
N ALA A 148 -2.79 -5.77 22.44
CA ALA A 148 -2.43 -6.31 21.13
C ALA A 148 -3.66 -6.84 20.37
N VAL A 149 -4.54 -7.58 21.04
CA VAL A 149 -5.82 -8.04 20.48
C VAL A 149 -6.72 -6.86 20.12
N GLY A 150 -6.79 -5.83 20.95
CA GLY A 150 -7.53 -4.59 20.68
C GLY A 150 -6.99 -3.77 19.51
N PHE A 151 -5.76 -4.06 19.05
CA PHE A 151 -5.15 -3.43 17.89
C PHE A 151 -5.57 -4.10 16.57
N LEU A 152 -5.95 -5.38 16.58
CA LEU A 152 -6.34 -6.12 15.36
C LEU A 152 -7.53 -5.48 14.62
N PRO A 153 -8.62 -5.04 15.29
CA PRO A 153 -9.71 -4.34 14.61
C PRO A 153 -9.30 -3.00 14.01
N ALA A 154 -8.34 -2.29 14.63
CA ALA A 154 -7.83 -1.04 14.06
C ALA A 154 -6.96 -1.30 12.83
N LEU A 155 -6.12 -2.35 12.85
CA LEU A 155 -5.41 -2.79 11.65
C LEU A 155 -6.38 -3.18 10.53
N GLN A 156 -7.46 -3.88 10.87
CA GLN A 156 -8.52 -4.21 9.92
C GLN A 156 -9.18 -2.94 9.35
N ALA A 157 -9.49 -1.95 10.19
CA ALA A 157 -10.08 -0.70 9.76
C ALA A 157 -9.12 0.15 8.89
N ASP A 158 -7.83 0.16 9.22
CA ASP A 158 -6.80 0.87 8.45
C ASP A 158 -6.61 0.28 7.05
N MET A 159 -6.76 -1.04 6.91
CA MET A 159 -6.79 -1.70 5.59
C MET A 159 -8.05 -1.35 4.78
N GLY A 160 -9.09 -0.80 5.43
CA GLY A 160 -10.35 -0.41 4.79
C GLY A 160 -11.03 -1.57 4.07
N GLY A 161 -11.88 -1.27 3.08
CA GLY A 161 -12.46 -2.30 2.20
C GLY A 161 -11.51 -2.80 1.11
N LEU A 162 -10.22 -2.45 1.16
CA LEU A 162 -9.21 -3.04 0.27
C LEU A 162 -8.85 -4.48 0.66
N CYS A 163 -9.20 -4.90 1.86
CA CYS A 163 -8.92 -6.24 2.35
C CYS A 163 -10.19 -6.90 2.90
N GLU A 164 -10.38 -8.17 2.55
CA GLU A 164 -11.34 -9.04 3.23
C GLU A 164 -10.60 -9.68 4.40
N ALA A 165 -10.94 -9.26 5.63
CA ALA A 165 -10.24 -9.67 6.83
C ALA A 165 -11.20 -10.00 7.97
N GLU A 166 -10.82 -10.96 8.80
CA GLU A 166 -11.61 -11.40 9.96
C GLU A 166 -10.69 -11.66 11.16
N VAL A 167 -11.14 -11.24 12.35
CA VAL A 167 -10.47 -11.55 13.62
C VAL A 167 -11.07 -12.82 14.22
N VAL A 168 -10.31 -13.89 14.20
CA VAL A 168 -10.69 -15.23 14.70
C VAL A 168 -10.10 -15.44 16.09
N ARG A 169 -10.92 -15.87 17.05
CA ARG A 169 -10.46 -16.21 18.41
C ARG A 169 -10.20 -17.70 18.56
N GLY A 170 -9.17 -18.03 19.33
CA GLY A 170 -8.74 -19.39 19.60
C GLY A 170 -7.66 -19.88 18.63
N PRO A 171 -7.12 -21.09 18.85
CA PRO A 171 -6.12 -21.68 17.97
C PRO A 171 -6.71 -21.84 16.57
N LEU A 172 -6.00 -21.34 15.57
CA LEU A 172 -6.38 -21.59 14.19
C LEU A 172 -6.22 -23.10 13.97
N ARG A 173 -7.34 -23.82 13.82
CA ARG A 173 -7.27 -25.23 13.43
C ARG A 173 -6.61 -25.23 12.06
N SER A 174 -5.37 -25.72 11.98
CA SER A 174 -4.68 -25.90 10.72
C SER A 174 -5.62 -26.61 9.77
N THR A 175 -6.16 -25.89 8.78
CA THR A 175 -7.04 -26.42 7.74
C THR A 175 -6.25 -27.29 6.76
N THR A 176 -5.36 -28.12 7.29
CA THR A 176 -4.57 -29.11 6.57
C THR A 176 -5.34 -30.40 6.70
N GLN A 177 -5.80 -30.93 5.56
CA GLN A 177 -6.64 -32.12 5.36
C GLN A 177 -8.16 -31.89 5.30
N GLN A 178 -8.59 -31.16 4.27
CA GLN A 178 -9.71 -31.65 3.46
C GLN A 178 -9.11 -32.40 2.26
N GLU A 179 -8.43 -33.53 2.54
CA GLU A 179 -8.11 -34.51 1.51
C GLU A 179 -9.42 -35.20 1.10
N ASP A 180 -9.70 -35.10 -0.20
CA ASP A 180 -10.61 -35.91 -0.99
C ASP A 180 -10.90 -37.30 -0.39
N LYS A 181 -12.07 -37.44 0.21
CA LYS A 181 -12.80 -38.71 0.18
C LYS A 181 -13.83 -38.65 -0.93
N GLY A 182 -13.38 -39.02 -2.12
CA GLY A 182 -14.14 -39.84 -3.04
C GLY A 182 -15.03 -39.12 -4.05
N SER A 183 -14.54 -39.04 -5.28
CA SER A 183 -15.31 -39.47 -6.45
C SER A 183 -14.35 -39.97 -7.53
N SER A 184 -14.18 -41.29 -7.52
CA SER A 184 -13.57 -42.05 -8.60
C SER A 184 -14.59 -42.14 -9.73
N SER A 185 -14.33 -41.51 -10.87
CA SER A 185 -14.99 -41.81 -12.13
C SER A 185 -13.96 -41.78 -13.26
N THR A 186 -13.52 -42.98 -13.58
CA THR A 186 -12.89 -43.43 -14.82
C THR A 186 -13.66 -42.93 -16.05
N THR A 187 -13.00 -42.29 -17.01
CA THR A 187 -13.27 -42.53 -18.44
C THR A 187 -12.04 -42.21 -19.27
N THR A 188 -11.58 -43.25 -19.94
CA THR A 188 -10.54 -43.33 -20.97
C THR A 188 -10.97 -42.58 -22.25
N THR A 189 -10.01 -42.23 -23.10
CA THR A 189 -9.92 -42.57 -24.55
C THR A 189 -9.53 -41.39 -25.48
N GLU A 190 -8.53 -41.70 -26.33
CA GLU A 190 -8.27 -41.23 -27.71
C GLU A 190 -7.64 -39.85 -27.99
N SER A 191 -6.32 -39.93 -28.23
CA SER A 191 -5.59 -39.50 -29.44
C SER A 191 -6.30 -38.61 -30.47
N HIS A 192 -5.63 -37.52 -30.86
CA HIS A 192 -5.40 -37.22 -32.28
C HIS A 192 -4.22 -36.26 -32.48
N GLU A 193 -3.28 -36.68 -33.33
CA GLU A 193 -2.27 -35.83 -33.97
C GLU A 193 -2.94 -34.75 -34.81
N ASN A 194 -2.33 -33.56 -34.91
CA ASN A 194 -1.98 -32.97 -36.21
C ASN A 194 -1.09 -31.73 -36.05
N LEU A 195 -0.01 -31.74 -36.83
CA LEU A 195 0.76 -30.59 -37.26
C LEU A 195 -0.14 -29.65 -38.09
N ASP A 196 0.16 -28.35 -38.08
CA ASP A 196 0.51 -27.65 -39.31
C ASP A 196 1.06 -26.23 -39.05
N ASP A 197 2.14 -25.96 -39.77
CA ASP A 197 2.75 -24.67 -40.01
C ASP A 197 1.81 -23.74 -40.78
N THR A 198 1.76 -22.44 -40.46
CA THR A 198 1.63 -21.41 -41.50
C THR A 198 2.17 -20.06 -41.03
N ALA A 199 3.28 -19.67 -41.64
CA ALA A 199 3.81 -18.31 -41.67
C ALA A 199 3.02 -17.42 -42.66
N SER A 200 3.22 -16.11 -42.53
CA SER A 200 3.04 -15.01 -43.53
C SER A 200 2.05 -13.94 -43.05
N SER A 201 2.54 -12.75 -42.66
CA SER A 201 2.81 -11.60 -43.54
C SER A 201 1.55 -10.89 -44.02
N SER A 202 1.33 -9.65 -43.56
CA SER A 202 1.04 -8.53 -44.47
C SER A 202 0.96 -7.21 -43.70
N SER A 203 1.99 -6.41 -43.91
CA SER A 203 2.02 -4.96 -43.87
C SER A 203 0.83 -4.31 -44.58
N SER A 204 0.26 -3.26 -44.00
CA SER A 204 -0.45 -2.20 -44.72
C SER A 204 -0.43 -0.91 -43.91
N GLU A 205 0.52 -0.03 -44.21
CA GLU A 205 0.38 1.41 -43.95
C GLU A 205 -0.69 1.98 -44.88
N PRO A 206 -1.39 3.04 -44.47
CA PRO A 206 -1.38 4.20 -45.35
C PRO A 206 -1.08 5.51 -44.63
N SER A 207 -0.19 6.23 -45.29
CA SER A 207 0.19 7.63 -45.16
C SER A 207 -0.93 8.63 -45.49
N VAL A 208 -0.66 9.89 -45.08
CA VAL A 208 -1.23 11.18 -45.54
C VAL A 208 -2.58 11.53 -44.87
N SER A 209 -2.70 12.62 -44.08
CA SER A 209 -2.70 14.00 -44.55
C SER A 209 -2.63 14.99 -43.38
N SER A 210 -1.71 15.96 -43.46
CA SER A 210 -1.85 17.26 -42.76
C SER A 210 -2.90 18.11 -43.48
N PRO A 211 -3.58 19.05 -42.79
CA PRO A 211 -3.28 20.44 -43.15
C PRO A 211 -3.42 21.48 -42.02
N SER A 212 -2.67 22.58 -42.25
CA SER A 212 -3.00 23.98 -41.96
C SER A 212 -3.28 24.45 -40.53
N THR A 213 -2.24 25.09 -40.00
CA THR A 213 -2.27 26.39 -39.32
C THR A 213 -3.56 27.23 -39.48
N SER A 214 -4.17 27.56 -38.34
CA SER A 214 -4.97 28.78 -38.19
C SER A 214 -4.65 29.44 -36.85
N SER A 215 -3.94 30.56 -36.94
CA SER A 215 -3.71 31.56 -35.91
C SER A 215 -5.03 32.18 -35.44
N SER A 216 -5.27 32.26 -34.13
CA SER A 216 -6.36 33.06 -33.54
C SER A 216 -5.94 33.63 -32.18
N GLN A 217 -5.63 34.92 -32.23
CA GLN A 217 -5.79 35.99 -31.23
C GLN A 217 -5.96 35.61 -29.74
N SER A 218 -4.95 35.98 -28.96
CA SER A 218 -5.01 36.17 -27.51
C SER A 218 -5.64 37.53 -27.17
N THR A 219 -6.76 37.54 -26.45
CA THR A 219 -7.24 38.69 -25.69
C THR A 219 -7.57 38.25 -24.26
N GLY A 220 -7.29 39.12 -23.30
CA GLY A 220 -7.93 39.09 -21.98
C GLY A 220 -7.13 38.43 -20.86
N LEU A 221 -6.13 39.15 -20.35
CA LEU A 221 -5.62 38.98 -18.99
C LEU A 221 -6.79 39.23 -18.01
N SER A 222 -7.15 38.24 -17.20
CA SER A 222 -7.98 38.43 -16.00
C SER A 222 -7.48 37.46 -14.94
N THR A 223 -6.72 38.01 -13.98
CA THR A 223 -6.24 37.33 -12.79
C THR A 223 -7.41 36.88 -11.91
N PRO A 224 -7.57 35.59 -11.57
CA PRO A 224 -8.40 35.19 -10.45
C PRO A 224 -7.56 35.21 -9.17
N ASN A 225 -8.00 36.08 -8.26
CA ASN A 225 -7.60 36.14 -6.87
C ASN A 225 -7.93 34.79 -6.20
N SER A 226 -6.94 33.96 -5.95
CA SER A 226 -7.10 32.68 -5.23
C SER A 226 -6.76 32.88 -3.77
N ASN A 227 -7.80 33.07 -2.96
CA ASN A 227 -7.75 32.82 -1.53
C ASN A 227 -7.37 31.35 -1.32
N ILE A 228 -6.15 31.10 -0.88
CA ILE A 228 -5.65 29.79 -0.45
C ILE A 228 -6.33 29.46 0.89
N PRO A 229 -7.18 28.42 0.98
CA PRO A 229 -7.60 27.92 2.27
C PRO A 229 -6.40 27.27 2.95
N GLN A 230 -6.11 27.66 4.20
CA GLN A 230 -5.20 26.89 5.05
C GLN A 230 -5.82 25.52 5.31
N ILE A 231 -5.39 24.51 4.56
CA ILE A 231 -5.73 23.12 4.83
C ILE A 231 -4.74 22.62 5.88
N ASN A 232 -5.23 22.52 7.12
CA ASN A 232 -4.56 21.79 8.19
C ASN A 232 -4.33 20.36 7.72
N SER A 233 -3.09 20.06 7.35
CA SER A 233 -2.61 18.70 7.09
C SER A 233 -2.48 17.97 8.43
N SER A 234 -3.63 17.67 9.02
CA SER A 234 -3.74 16.70 10.10
C SER A 234 -3.48 15.35 9.44
N ALA A 235 -2.29 14.78 9.65
CA ALA A 235 -2.18 13.34 9.64
C ALA A 235 -3.36 12.81 10.45
N SER A 236 -4.22 12.00 9.83
CA SER A 236 -5.29 11.30 10.53
C SER A 236 -4.63 10.27 11.46
N SER A 237 -4.05 10.77 12.54
CA SER A 237 -4.07 10.12 13.83
C SER A 237 -5.53 10.16 14.23
N THR A 238 -6.30 9.17 13.78
CA THR A 238 -7.60 8.85 14.34
C THR A 238 -7.32 8.49 15.81
N TYR A 239 -7.28 9.51 16.66
CA TYR A 239 -7.12 9.35 18.08
C TYR A 239 -8.29 8.51 18.57
N TYR A 240 -7.95 7.32 19.05
CA TYR A 240 -8.86 6.39 19.73
C TYR A 240 -9.71 7.15 20.76
N ASN A 241 -11.00 7.27 20.48
CA ASN A 241 -12.02 7.54 21.48
C ASN A 241 -13.06 6.41 21.43
N SER A 242 -12.65 5.21 21.82
CA SER A 242 -13.56 4.09 22.05
C SER A 242 -14.23 4.25 23.42
N SER A 243 -15.12 5.22 23.54
CA SER A 243 -16.14 5.24 24.59
C SER A 243 -17.19 4.19 24.21
N ASN A 244 -16.94 2.95 24.59
CA ASN A 244 -17.87 1.85 24.40
C ASN A 244 -19.06 2.06 25.36
N HIS A 245 -20.14 2.68 24.87
CA HIS A 245 -21.38 2.78 25.62
C HIS A 245 -22.02 1.39 25.71
N GLY A 246 -22.14 0.89 26.94
CA GLY A 246 -22.74 -0.39 27.25
C GLY A 246 -24.19 -0.49 26.76
N GLY A 247 -24.41 -1.35 25.78
CA GLY A 247 -25.72 -1.89 25.44
C GLY A 247 -26.06 -3.04 26.40
N SER A 248 -27.00 -2.75 27.30
CA SER A 248 -27.64 -3.71 28.20
C SER A 248 -28.11 -4.95 27.44
N SER A 249 -27.65 -6.14 27.85
CA SER A 249 -28.14 -7.42 27.33
C SER A 249 -28.70 -8.27 28.46
N ASP A 250 -29.96 -8.67 28.28
CA ASP A 250 -30.74 -9.49 29.19
C ASP A 250 -30.07 -10.85 29.50
N THR A 251 -30.21 -11.24 30.76
CA THR A 251 -29.61 -12.42 31.36
C THR A 251 -30.41 -13.68 31.04
N SER A 252 -30.00 -14.43 30.01
CA SER A 252 -30.40 -15.82 29.84
C SER A 252 -29.36 -16.75 30.48
N LYS A 253 -29.68 -17.29 31.66
CA LYS A 253 -28.86 -18.27 32.40
C LYS A 253 -28.96 -19.66 31.76
N GLY A 254 -28.01 -20.01 30.92
CA GLY A 254 -27.71 -21.38 30.51
C GLY A 254 -26.30 -21.78 30.98
N SER A 255 -26.20 -22.58 32.05
CA SER A 255 -24.91 -23.11 32.52
C SER A 255 -24.41 -24.22 31.59
N GLN A 256 -23.51 -23.88 30.68
CA GLN A 256 -22.58 -24.83 30.06
C GLN A 256 -21.19 -24.64 30.67
N LYS A 257 -20.79 -25.63 31.48
CA LYS A 257 -19.45 -25.74 32.07
C LYS A 257 -18.51 -26.31 31.01
N GLN A 258 -18.20 -25.54 29.97
CA GLN A 258 -17.14 -25.89 29.03
C GLN A 258 -15.78 -25.65 29.70
N ALA A 259 -14.95 -26.69 29.71
CA ALA A 259 -13.58 -26.64 30.22
C ALA A 259 -12.83 -25.50 29.52
N GLY A 260 -12.36 -24.54 30.32
CA GLY A 260 -11.71 -23.31 29.89
C GLY A 260 -10.38 -23.56 29.20
N SER A 261 -10.44 -24.01 27.94
CA SER A 261 -9.36 -23.85 26.98
C SER A 261 -9.18 -22.35 26.79
N GLN A 262 -8.22 -21.80 27.53
CA GLN A 262 -7.95 -20.37 27.62
C GLN A 262 -7.81 -19.78 26.21
N GLU A 263 -8.51 -18.67 25.95
CA GLU A 263 -8.36 -17.80 24.79
C GLU A 263 -6.97 -17.13 24.81
N ASN A 264 -5.91 -17.92 24.71
CA ASN A 264 -4.53 -17.46 24.74
C ASN A 264 -4.03 -17.05 23.35
N GLU A 265 -4.89 -17.08 22.34
CA GLU A 265 -4.55 -16.86 20.94
C GLU A 265 -5.71 -16.21 20.18
N VAL A 266 -5.37 -15.23 19.35
CA VAL A 266 -6.27 -14.54 18.42
C VAL A 266 -5.51 -14.30 17.12
N SER A 267 -6.15 -14.51 16.00
CA SER A 267 -5.56 -14.32 14.67
C SER A 267 -6.38 -13.36 13.83
N LEU A 268 -5.70 -12.52 13.04
CA LEU A 268 -6.28 -11.74 11.95
C LEU A 268 -6.00 -12.48 10.65
N VAL A 269 -7.06 -12.97 10.01
CA VAL A 269 -7.00 -13.70 8.74
C VAL A 269 -7.40 -12.73 7.63
N VAL A 270 -6.55 -12.56 6.62
CA VAL A 270 -6.79 -11.72 5.46
C VAL A 270 -6.86 -12.60 4.21
N THR A 271 -8.07 -12.80 3.70
CA THR A 271 -8.37 -13.72 2.59
C THR A 271 -8.34 -13.04 1.23
N LYS A 272 -8.54 -11.71 1.16
CA LYS A 272 -8.33 -10.91 -0.04
C LYS A 272 -7.61 -9.64 0.32
N CYS A 273 -6.69 -9.20 -0.53
CA CYS A 273 -5.88 -8.02 -0.28
C CYS A 273 -5.53 -7.33 -1.59
N LYS A 274 -6.11 -6.14 -1.83
CA LYS A 274 -5.88 -5.36 -3.05
C LYS A 274 -4.41 -4.97 -3.21
N TYR A 275 -3.71 -4.73 -2.10
CA TYR A 275 -2.26 -4.47 -2.12
C TYR A 275 -1.47 -5.62 -2.74
N HIS A 276 -1.75 -6.87 -2.33
CA HIS A 276 -1.10 -8.04 -2.91
C HIS A 276 -1.44 -8.21 -4.38
N GLU A 277 -2.70 -8.00 -4.76
CA GLU A 277 -3.12 -8.09 -6.16
C GLU A 277 -2.33 -7.11 -7.05
N ILE A 278 -2.26 -5.83 -6.67
CA ILE A 278 -1.55 -4.80 -7.43
C ILE A 278 -0.05 -5.09 -7.45
N LEU A 279 0.57 -5.31 -6.28
CA LEU A 279 2.02 -5.50 -6.19
C LEU A 279 2.51 -6.77 -6.88
N THR A 280 1.74 -7.85 -6.84
CA THR A 280 2.09 -9.09 -7.56
C THR A 280 1.91 -8.90 -9.07
N ARG A 281 0.81 -8.26 -9.49
CA ARG A 281 0.53 -8.02 -10.91
C ARG A 281 1.54 -7.09 -11.56
N GLU A 282 2.11 -6.16 -10.80
CA GLU A 282 3.13 -5.23 -11.27
C GLU A 282 4.57 -5.69 -10.97
N ASP A 283 4.76 -6.96 -10.58
CA ASP A 283 6.07 -7.57 -10.28
C ASP A 283 6.91 -6.78 -9.25
N THR A 284 6.24 -6.30 -8.21
CA THR A 284 6.84 -5.56 -7.09
C THR A 284 6.48 -6.12 -5.70
N PRO A 285 6.53 -7.46 -5.47
CA PRO A 285 6.19 -8.06 -4.18
C PRO A 285 7.12 -7.60 -3.04
N SER A 286 8.31 -7.09 -3.36
CA SER A 286 9.26 -6.51 -2.40
C SER A 286 8.71 -5.32 -1.62
N LEU A 287 7.64 -4.67 -2.11
CA LEU A 287 6.99 -3.53 -1.45
C LEU A 287 5.90 -3.94 -0.45
N LEU A 288 5.59 -5.23 -0.30
CA LEU A 288 4.51 -5.69 0.57
C LEU A 288 4.70 -5.28 2.04
N SER A 289 5.95 -5.19 2.51
CA SER A 289 6.30 -4.73 3.84
C SER A 289 5.89 -3.28 4.13
N GLU A 290 5.71 -2.47 3.09
CA GLU A 290 5.45 -1.04 3.20
C GLU A 290 3.97 -0.66 3.12
N PHE A 291 3.07 -1.58 2.72
CA PHE A 291 1.67 -1.25 2.42
C PHE A 291 0.63 -2.19 3.04
N CYS A 292 0.94 -3.47 3.16
CA CYS A 292 -0.05 -4.49 3.51
C CYS A 292 -0.19 -4.68 5.04
N CYS A 293 -0.89 -5.72 5.50
CA CYS A 293 -0.90 -6.18 6.88
C CYS A 293 0.53 -6.38 7.45
N GLN A 294 1.54 -6.59 6.60
CA GLN A 294 2.95 -6.61 6.99
C GLN A 294 3.46 -5.28 7.54
N HIS A 295 2.92 -4.16 7.05
CA HIS A 295 3.22 -2.85 7.60
C HIS A 295 2.68 -2.71 9.03
N GLY A 296 1.43 -3.14 9.26
CA GLY A 296 0.79 -3.16 10.57
C GLY A 296 1.56 -3.95 11.64
N MET A 297 2.28 -4.99 11.21
CA MET A 297 3.16 -5.78 12.07
C MET A 297 4.29 -4.98 12.72
N THR A 298 4.74 -3.90 12.11
CA THR A 298 5.78 -3.04 12.69
C THR A 298 5.37 -2.49 14.05
N TRP A 299 4.09 -2.13 14.21
CA TRP A 299 3.56 -1.62 15.48
C TRP A 299 3.44 -2.71 16.53
N MET A 300 3.01 -3.90 16.13
CA MET A 300 2.74 -4.97 17.10
C MET A 300 4.01 -5.68 17.60
N LYS A 301 5.13 -5.60 16.87
CA LYS A 301 6.42 -6.13 17.32
C LYS A 301 6.84 -5.60 18.70
N ASP A 302 6.41 -4.40 19.08
CA ASP A 302 6.71 -3.85 20.40
C ASP A 302 6.06 -4.63 21.56
N PHE A 303 4.92 -5.31 21.33
CA PHE A 303 4.28 -6.16 22.34
C PHE A 303 5.09 -7.43 22.67
N GLN A 304 6.01 -7.86 21.80
CA GLN A 304 6.91 -9.00 22.05
C GLN A 304 7.78 -8.79 23.28
N ARG A 305 8.18 -7.54 23.55
CA ARG A 305 8.95 -7.16 24.75
C ARG A 305 8.14 -7.30 26.03
N HIS A 306 6.83 -7.46 25.92
CA HIS A 306 5.88 -7.48 27.01
C HIS A 306 5.24 -8.85 27.24
N GLY A 307 5.78 -9.91 26.62
CA GLY A 307 5.31 -11.29 26.79
C GLY A 307 4.18 -11.70 25.85
N VAL A 308 3.98 -10.98 24.75
CA VAL A 308 3.00 -11.32 23.71
C VAL A 308 3.73 -11.83 22.48
N GLU A 309 3.44 -13.05 22.04
CA GLU A 309 3.92 -13.54 20.75
C GLU A 309 3.10 -12.90 19.64
N VAL A 310 3.77 -12.26 18.69
CA VAL A 310 3.14 -11.69 17.49
C VAL A 310 3.95 -12.13 16.28
N GLY A 311 3.30 -12.68 15.27
CA GLY A 311 3.98 -13.18 14.06
C GLY A 311 3.02 -13.47 12.92
N PHE A 312 3.55 -13.55 11.70
CA PHE A 312 2.82 -14.18 10.60
C PHE A 312 2.96 -15.68 10.70
N GLU A 313 1.84 -16.38 10.67
CA GLU A 313 1.79 -17.83 10.50
C GLU A 313 1.76 -18.21 9.02
N ARG A 314 1.04 -17.41 8.21
CA ARG A 314 0.95 -17.54 6.75
C ARG A 314 1.05 -16.17 6.10
N SER A 315 1.59 -16.10 4.90
CA SER A 315 1.63 -14.88 4.12
C SER A 315 1.59 -15.15 2.63
N ARG A 316 0.80 -14.36 1.89
CA ARG A 316 0.76 -14.42 0.43
C ARG A 316 2.11 -14.14 -0.23
N SER A 317 3.01 -13.41 0.45
CA SER A 317 4.40 -13.26 -0.03
C SER A 317 5.20 -14.57 0.00
N TRP A 318 4.69 -15.59 0.66
CA TRP A 318 5.25 -16.94 0.76
C TRP A 318 4.41 -17.96 -0.04
N GLU A 319 3.68 -17.48 -1.05
CA GLU A 319 2.83 -18.30 -1.94
C GLU A 319 1.59 -18.91 -1.24
N ASP A 320 1.25 -18.46 -0.03
CA ASP A 320 -0.01 -18.84 0.62
C ASP A 320 -1.24 -18.18 -0.04
N ASP A 321 -2.42 -18.72 0.21
CA ASP A 321 -3.70 -18.18 -0.24
C ASP A 321 -4.20 -16.97 0.58
N CYS A 322 -3.68 -16.81 1.80
CA CYS A 322 -4.09 -15.78 2.76
C CYS A 322 -2.92 -15.27 3.60
N CYS A 323 -3.12 -14.15 4.30
CA CYS A 323 -2.20 -13.71 5.34
C CYS A 323 -2.84 -13.98 6.70
N VAL A 324 -2.11 -14.69 7.57
CA VAL A 324 -2.56 -14.99 8.94
C VAL A 324 -1.59 -14.35 9.90
N LEU A 325 -2.05 -13.31 10.58
CA LEU A 325 -1.34 -12.65 11.66
C LEU A 325 -1.83 -13.24 12.99
N ARG A 326 -0.92 -13.82 13.76
CA ARG A 326 -1.19 -14.47 15.04
C ARG A 326 -0.72 -13.59 16.20
N VAL A 327 -1.57 -13.47 17.23
CA VAL A 327 -1.26 -12.84 18.52
C VAL A 327 -1.54 -13.87 19.63
N ALA A 328 -0.53 -14.23 20.41
CA ALA A 328 -0.66 -15.21 21.49
C ALA A 328 0.03 -14.75 22.78
N LYS A 329 -0.41 -15.29 23.92
CA LYS A 329 0.31 -15.12 25.20
C LYS A 329 1.54 -16.01 25.22
N ARG A 330 2.70 -15.45 25.55
CA ARG A 330 3.91 -16.23 25.81
C ARG A 330 3.74 -16.96 27.15
N MET A 331 3.80 -18.28 27.12
CA MET A 331 3.81 -19.12 28.33
C MET A 331 5.18 -19.10 29.02
#